data_AF-A0AAP4TX74-F1
#
_entry.id   AF-A0AAP4TX74-F1
#
_cell.length_a   1.000
_cell.length_b   1.000
_cell.length_c   1.000
_cell.angle_alpha   90.00
_cell.angle_beta   90.00
_cell.angle_gamma   90.00
#
_symmetry.space_group_name_H-M   'P 1'
#
loop_
_entity.id
_entity.type
_entity.pdbx_description
1 polymer ?
#
loop_
_entity_poly.entity_id
_entity_poly.type
_entity_poly.pdbx_seq_one_letter_code
_entity_poly.pdbx_strand_id
1 'polypeptide(L)'
;MAKQPAWSELVPTTPAAMFDVWKLGTTSVEMWSTAMSTIMSRTQLWGTQSPLDPKMITENQKMVSEKIAASWEMWFVMQKAWMNAMTGGKVAPWWTTGTLFIKPLHKRTTANSRRLS
;
A
#
# COMPACT_ATOMS: atom_id res chain seq x y z
N MET A 1 15.64 -30.25 15.09
CA MET A 1 14.77 -29.08 14.79
C MET A 1 13.36 -29.60 14.54
N ALA A 2 12.39 -29.24 15.38
CA ALA A 2 10.99 -29.64 15.16
C ALA A 2 10.43 -28.93 13.92
N LYS A 3 9.79 -29.68 13.00
CA LYS A 3 9.06 -29.09 11.86
C LYS A 3 7.92 -28.25 12.42
N GLN A 4 7.88 -26.96 12.09
CA GLN A 4 6.74 -26.10 12.42
C GLN A 4 5.48 -26.63 11.70
N PRO A 5 4.32 -26.67 12.39
CA PRO A 5 3.07 -27.13 11.80
C PRO A 5 2.60 -26.18 10.70
N ALA A 6 2.03 -26.71 9.61
CA ALA A 6 1.62 -25.94 8.42
C ALA A 6 0.72 -24.71 8.71
N TRP A 7 0.00 -24.70 9.82
CA TRP A 7 -0.87 -23.58 10.23
C TRP A 7 -0.11 -22.34 10.72
N SER A 8 1.19 -22.46 11.06
CA SER A 8 1.98 -21.32 11.55
C SER A 8 2.20 -20.22 10.52
N GLU A 9 1.99 -20.51 9.23
CA GLU A 9 2.09 -19.53 8.14
C GLU A 9 0.77 -18.78 7.89
N LEU A 10 -0.33 -19.31 8.42
CA LEU A 10 -1.67 -18.73 8.32
C LEU A 10 -2.01 -17.88 9.55
N VAL A 11 -1.61 -18.37 10.73
CA VAL A 11 -1.93 -17.73 12.02
C VAL A 11 -0.66 -17.18 12.66
N PRO A 12 -0.61 -15.88 12.99
CA PRO A 12 0.51 -15.29 13.72
C PRO A 12 0.52 -15.80 15.16
N THR A 13 1.39 -16.76 15.46
CA THR A 13 1.48 -17.40 16.79
C THR A 13 2.56 -16.81 17.69
N THR A 14 3.49 -16.03 17.13
CA THR A 14 4.57 -15.39 17.89
C THR A 14 4.25 -13.92 18.19
N PRO A 15 4.73 -13.35 19.31
CA PRO A 15 4.53 -11.93 19.61
C PRO A 15 5.03 -11.00 18.50
N ALA A 16 6.15 -11.35 17.85
CA ALA A 16 6.66 -10.59 16.72
C ALA A 16 5.71 -10.61 15.51
N ALA A 17 5.18 -11.79 15.15
CA ALA A 17 4.23 -11.91 14.05
C ALA A 17 2.91 -11.17 14.34
N MET A 18 2.41 -11.23 15.58
CA MET A 18 1.23 -10.47 16.00
C MET A 18 1.47 -8.95 15.88
N PHE A 19 2.65 -8.48 16.28
CA PHE A 19 3.02 -7.07 16.15
C PHE A 19 3.15 -6.64 14.68
N ASP A 20 3.68 -7.49 13.81
CA ASP A 20 3.73 -7.19 12.36
C ASP A 20 2.34 -7.13 11.72
N VAL A 21 1.42 -8.02 12.13
CA VAL A 21 0.00 -7.94 11.73
C VAL A 21 -0.64 -6.64 12.21
N TRP A 22 -0.37 -6.23 13.46
CA TRP A 22 -0.87 -4.96 13.98
C TRP A 22 -0.34 -3.77 13.18
N LYS A 23 0.97 -3.71 12.88
CA LYS A 23 1.55 -2.67 12.02
C LYS A 23 0.94 -2.64 10.63
N LEU A 24 0.73 -3.81 10.04
CA LEU A 24 0.08 -3.92 8.74
C LEU A 24 -1.33 -3.32 8.81
N GLY A 25 -2.09 -3.64 9.86
CA GLY A 25 -3.41 -3.08 10.11
C GLY A 25 -3.38 -1.55 10.25
N THR A 26 -2.52 -1.00 11.10
CA THR A 26 -2.42 0.46 11.29
C THR A 26 -1.98 1.17 10.01
N THR A 27 -0.98 0.65 9.29
CA THR A 27 -0.53 1.19 8.00
C THR A 27 -1.66 1.18 6.97
N SER A 28 -2.50 0.14 6.96
CA SER A 28 -3.65 0.04 6.06
C SER A 28 -4.70 1.11 6.37
N VAL A 29 -5.00 1.31 7.66
CA VAL A 29 -5.94 2.34 8.11
C VAL A 29 -5.40 3.74 7.79
N GLU A 30 -4.13 4.02 8.10
CA GLU A 30 -3.47 5.29 7.76
C GLU A 30 -3.54 5.57 6.26
N MET A 31 -3.21 4.57 5.43
CA MET A 31 -3.31 4.69 3.97
C MET A 31 -4.74 5.01 3.53
N TRP A 32 -5.74 4.30 4.05
CA TRP A 32 -7.12 4.47 3.65
C TRP A 32 -7.68 5.83 4.07
N SER A 33 -7.47 6.24 5.32
CA SER A 33 -7.86 7.56 5.81
C SER A 33 -7.18 8.69 5.03
N THR A 34 -5.89 8.52 4.70
CA THR A 34 -5.14 9.50 3.90
C THR A 34 -5.65 9.57 2.45
N ALA A 35 -6.05 8.44 1.86
CA ALA A 35 -6.66 8.42 0.53
C ALA A 35 -8.00 9.17 0.53
N MET A 36 -8.84 8.97 1.56
CA MET A 36 -10.11 9.68 1.71
C MET A 36 -9.87 11.19 1.88
N SER A 37 -8.90 11.59 2.70
CA SER A 37 -8.52 13.00 2.85
C SER A 37 -8.06 13.61 1.53
N THR A 38 -7.22 12.88 0.78
CA THR A 38 -6.75 13.30 -0.55
C THR A 38 -7.91 13.53 -1.52
N ILE A 39 -8.91 12.63 -1.53
CA ILE A 39 -10.10 12.78 -2.38
C ILE A 39 -10.88 14.02 -1.97
N MET A 40 -11.15 14.20 -0.67
CA MET A 40 -11.87 15.36 -0.15
C MET A 40 -11.19 16.68 -0.54
N SER A 41 -9.86 16.80 -0.31
CA SER A 41 -9.10 17.99 -0.67
C SER A 41 -9.16 18.29 -2.17
N ARG A 42 -9.08 17.26 -3.03
CA ARG A 42 -9.20 17.46 -4.49
C ARG A 42 -10.59 17.90 -4.90
N THR A 43 -11.64 17.36 -4.28
CA THR A 43 -13.02 17.79 -4.53
C THR A 43 -13.22 19.24 -4.09
N GLN A 44 -12.66 19.66 -2.96
CA GLN A 44 -12.70 21.05 -2.51
C GLN A 44 -11.94 21.99 -3.44
N LEU A 45 -10.79 21.57 -3.97
CA LEU A 45 -10.02 22.38 -4.92
C LEU A 45 -10.80 22.73 -6.18
N TRP A 46 -11.65 21.84 -6.71
CA TRP A 46 -12.52 22.15 -7.85
C TRP A 46 -13.55 23.26 -7.58
N GLY A 47 -13.90 23.51 -6.31
CA GLY A 47 -14.77 24.61 -5.92
C GLY A 47 -14.06 25.96 -5.85
N THR A 48 -12.73 25.98 -5.80
CA THR A 48 -11.93 27.20 -5.59
C THR A 48 -10.98 27.51 -6.75
N GLN A 49 -10.64 26.50 -7.57
CA GLN A 49 -9.70 26.60 -8.69
C GLN A 49 -10.29 25.93 -9.92
N SER A 50 -10.01 26.50 -11.10
CA SER A 50 -10.42 25.90 -12.36
C SER A 50 -9.75 24.53 -12.56
N PRO A 51 -10.50 23.47 -12.90
CA PRO A 51 -9.92 22.17 -13.27
C PRO A 51 -8.99 22.23 -14.48
N LEU A 52 -9.06 23.32 -15.27
CA LEU A 52 -8.25 23.56 -16.46
C LEU A 52 -7.01 24.42 -16.18
N ASP A 53 -6.77 24.81 -14.92
CA ASP A 53 -5.52 25.49 -14.56
C ASP A 53 -4.33 24.56 -14.90
N PRO A 54 -3.33 25.03 -15.68
CA PRO A 54 -2.15 24.24 -16.01
C PRO A 54 -1.46 23.62 -14.79
N LYS A 55 -1.42 24.33 -13.66
CA LYS A 55 -0.83 23.81 -12.41
C LYS A 55 -1.62 22.63 -11.86
N MET A 56 -2.95 22.72 -11.88
CA MET A 56 -3.84 21.65 -11.45
C MET A 56 -3.72 20.43 -12.36
N ILE A 57 -3.63 20.63 -13.68
CA ILE A 57 -3.44 19.54 -14.64
C ILE A 57 -2.10 18.83 -14.39
N THR A 58 -1.00 19.57 -14.26
CA THR A 58 0.33 18.99 -14.00
C THR A 58 0.38 18.19 -12.71
N GLU A 59 -0.17 18.75 -11.62
CA GLU A 59 -0.17 18.04 -10.33
C GLU A 59 -1.09 16.80 -10.37
N ASN A 60 -2.22 16.86 -11.07
CA ASN A 60 -3.09 15.70 -11.28
C ASN A 60 -2.37 14.58 -12.07
N GLN A 61 -1.68 14.94 -13.16
CA GLN A 61 -0.89 13.98 -13.96
C GLN A 61 0.22 13.33 -13.14
N LYS A 62 0.88 14.12 -12.28
CA LYS A 62 1.90 13.62 -11.35
C LYS A 62 1.33 12.62 -10.37
N MET A 63 0.22 12.93 -9.70
CA MET A 63 -0.44 12.01 -8.77
C MET A 63 -0.87 10.69 -9.44
N VAL A 64 -1.39 10.75 -10.67
CA VAL A 64 -1.78 9.56 -11.44
C VAL A 64 -0.54 8.73 -11.79
N SER A 65 0.52 9.36 -12.27
CA SER A 65 1.79 8.70 -12.57
C SER A 65 2.39 8.01 -11.35
N GLU A 66 2.37 8.68 -10.19
CA GLU A 66 2.82 8.10 -8.93
C GLU A 66 1.96 6.90 -8.53
N LYS A 67 0.63 6.97 -8.69
CA LYS A 67 -0.29 5.85 -8.43
C LYS A 67 0.00 4.65 -9.33
N ILE A 68 0.25 4.87 -10.62
CA ILE A 68 0.61 3.82 -11.58
C ILE A 68 1.93 3.15 -11.16
N ALA A 69 2.95 3.94 -10.79
CA ALA A 69 4.22 3.41 -10.32
C ALA A 69 4.06 2.56 -9.03
N ALA A 70 3.18 2.98 -8.12
CA ALA A 70 2.83 2.20 -6.93
C ALA A 70 2.21 0.86 -7.30
N SER A 71 1.25 0.86 -8.24
CA SER A 71 0.57 -0.34 -8.73
C SER A 71 1.55 -1.32 -9.37
N TRP A 72 2.55 -0.83 -10.11
CA TRP A 72 3.63 -1.68 -10.64
C TRP A 72 4.45 -2.34 -9.54
N GLU A 73 4.85 -1.59 -8.51
CA GLU A 73 5.57 -2.16 -7.37
C GLU A 73 4.76 -3.24 -6.65
N MET A 74 3.46 -2.98 -6.43
CA MET A 74 2.54 -3.97 -5.85
C MET A 74 2.43 -5.23 -6.69
N TRP A 75 2.27 -5.05 -8.01
CA TRP A 75 2.21 -6.16 -8.96
C TRP A 75 3.46 -7.02 -8.89
N PHE A 76 4.65 -6.41 -8.83
CA PHE A 76 5.90 -7.15 -8.68
C PHE A 76 6.01 -7.90 -7.35
N VAL A 77 5.48 -7.36 -6.26
CA VAL A 77 5.43 -8.08 -4.97
C VAL A 77 4.57 -9.34 -5.10
N MET A 78 3.37 -9.20 -5.67
CA MET A 78 2.45 -10.33 -5.86
C MET A 78 3.01 -11.39 -6.83
N GLN A 79 3.59 -10.95 -7.95
CA GLN A 79 4.23 -11.83 -8.92
C GLN A 79 5.36 -12.64 -8.29
N LYS A 80 6.24 -11.99 -7.51
CA LYS A 80 7.33 -12.70 -6.80
C LYS A 80 6.80 -13.71 -5.80
N ALA A 81 5.79 -13.33 -5.01
CA ALA A 81 5.17 -14.23 -4.03
C ALA A 81 4.54 -15.45 -4.72
N TRP A 82 3.84 -15.23 -5.83
CA TRP A 82 3.21 -16.29 -6.61
C TRP A 82 4.23 -17.23 -7.27
N MET A 83 5.24 -16.68 -7.94
CA MET A 83 6.32 -17.47 -8.55
C MET A 83 7.04 -18.33 -7.51
N ASN A 84 7.37 -17.76 -6.35
CA ASN A 84 8.03 -18.49 -5.26
C ASN A 84 7.16 -19.66 -4.74
N ALA A 85 5.83 -19.46 -4.66
CA ALA A 85 4.91 -20.53 -4.29
C ALA A 85 4.86 -21.65 -5.34
N MET A 86 4.84 -21.30 -6.64
CA MET A 86 4.79 -22.28 -7.73
C MET A 86 6.08 -23.10 -7.86
N THR A 87 7.25 -22.51 -7.59
CA THR A 87 8.53 -23.21 -7.67
C THR A 87 8.83 -24.07 -6.43
N GLY A 88 7.85 -24.27 -5.54
CA GLY A 88 8.03 -25.04 -4.30
C GLY A 88 8.90 -24.32 -3.25
N GLY A 89 9.10 -23.01 -3.39
CA GLY A 89 9.81 -22.20 -2.41
C GLY A 89 8.98 -21.97 -1.15
N LYS A 90 9.64 -21.59 -0.06
CA LYS A 90 8.95 -21.28 1.20
C LYS A 90 8.07 -20.04 1.01
N VAL A 91 6.76 -20.18 1.19
CA VAL A 91 5.80 -19.07 1.09
C VAL A 91 6.03 -18.13 2.28
N ALA A 92 6.19 -16.83 1.99
CA ALA A 92 6.29 -15.83 3.04
C ALA A 92 4.93 -15.66 3.72
N PRO A 93 4.87 -15.49 5.06
CA PRO A 93 3.61 -15.22 5.74
C PRO A 93 2.87 -14.03 5.14
N TRP A 94 1.54 -14.09 5.14
CA TRP A 94 0.71 -13.09 4.46
C TRP A 94 0.92 -11.67 5.02
N TRP A 95 1.27 -11.53 6.30
CA TRP A 95 1.56 -10.24 6.92
C TRP A 95 2.88 -9.61 6.44
N THR A 96 3.87 -10.42 6.09
CA THR A 96 5.12 -9.96 5.47
C THR A 96 4.86 -9.47 4.05
N THR A 97 4.20 -10.31 3.25
CA THR A 97 3.85 -9.98 1.86
C THR A 97 2.91 -8.77 1.80
N GLY A 98 1.91 -8.72 2.69
CA GLY A 98 0.99 -7.60 2.82
C GLY A 98 1.67 -6.28 3.19
N THR A 99 2.66 -6.31 4.07
CA THR A 99 3.46 -5.11 4.40
C THR A 99 4.22 -4.59 3.18
N LEU A 100 4.86 -5.49 2.43
CA LEU A 100 5.55 -5.12 1.19
C LEU A 100 4.59 -4.60 0.13
N PHE A 101 3.38 -5.15 0.07
CA PHE A 101 2.34 -4.76 -0.87
C PHE A 101 1.77 -3.36 -0.57
N ILE A 102 1.49 -3.04 0.70
CA ILE A 102 0.87 -1.77 1.08
C ILE A 102 1.87 -0.61 1.10
N LYS A 103 3.14 -0.87 1.41
CA LYS A 103 4.16 0.18 1.59
C LYS A 103 4.30 1.15 0.40
N PRO A 104 4.34 0.70 -0.88
CA PRO A 104 4.32 1.58 -2.05
C PRO A 104 3.14 2.54 -2.11
N LEU A 105 1.94 2.04 -1.79
CA LEU A 105 0.71 2.84 -1.78
C LEU A 105 0.71 3.81 -0.62
N HIS A 106 0.99 3.34 0.58
CA HIS A 106 1.00 4.18 1.79
C HIS A 106 1.93 5.38 1.63
N LYS A 107 3.15 5.16 1.12
CA LYS A 107 4.13 6.22 0.86
C LYS A 107 3.59 7.31 -0.07
N ARG A 108 3.01 6.92 -1.20
CA ARG A 108 2.56 7.86 -2.24
C ARG A 108 1.25 8.53 -1.90
N THR A 109 0.32 7.81 -1.28
CA THR A 109 -0.93 8.40 -0.76
C THR A 109 -0.63 9.45 0.31
N THR A 110 0.32 9.20 1.21
CA THR A 110 0.80 10.19 2.19
C THR A 110 1.44 11.40 1.52
N ALA A 111 2.31 11.19 0.52
CA ALA A 111 2.91 12.28 -0.22
C ALA A 111 1.87 13.13 -0.95
N ASN A 112 0.87 12.50 -1.58
CA ASN A 112 -0.24 13.18 -2.26
C ASN A 112 -1.05 14.05 -1.30
N SER A 113 -1.46 13.48 -0.16
CA SER A 113 -2.25 14.21 0.83
C SER A 113 -1.52 15.46 1.33
N ARG A 114 -0.22 15.37 1.59
CA ARG A 114 0.59 16.51 2.05
C ARG A 114 0.74 17.63 1.03
N ARG A 115 0.58 17.34 -0.26
CA ARG A 115 0.62 18.37 -1.32
C ARG A 115 -0.71 19.10 -1.50
N LEU A 116 -1.78 18.57 -0.90
CA LEU A 116 -3.15 19.08 -1.05
C LEU A 116 -3.72 19.69 0.24
N SER A 117 -3.06 19.44 1.38
CA SER A 117 -3.29 20.08 2.68
C SER A 117 -2.48 21.35 2.81
#